data_AF-A0A2E3WVG4-F1
#
_entry.id   AF-A0A2E3WVG4-F1
#
_cell.length_a   1.000
_cell.length_b   1.000
_cell.length_c   1.000
_cell.angle_alpha   90.00
_cell.angle_beta   90.00
_cell.angle_gamma   90.00
#
_symmetry.space_group_name_H-M   'P 1'
#
loop_
_entity.id
_entity.type
_entity.pdbx_description
1 polymer ?
#
loop_
_entity_poly.entity_id
_entity_poly.type
_entity_poly.pdbx_seq_one_letter_code
_entity_poly.pdbx_strand_id
1 'polypeptide(L)'
;KGSLRHLFSTIHYDDNARIVDRDNGLSFENDDENASILLSEALFLFKNGVLIKGTCIDHGRNTLLLRHDITEYDFESFLTNNPFIPTNRISIIRKALWYGFIGKWEESMHLLVPQFENCFRHFLENVGVIVTLIDEDIVQQERTLSSLLHLPEFKNVFGEAHLFQIKALLSENEGFNFRNRLSHGLIGDDFYDSCSYFSPFVWGYFIYHSYILRETFYKKLNQVKET
;
A
#
# COMPACT_ATOMS: atom_id res chain seq x y z
N LYS A 1 -24.34 13.04 5.15
CA LYS A 1 -25.16 12.77 6.36
C LYS A 1 -24.26 12.03 7.32
N GLY A 2 -23.85 12.65 8.43
CA GLY A 2 -22.85 12.10 9.35
C GLY A 2 -23.33 10.83 10.06
N SER A 3 -22.39 9.93 10.32
CA SER A 3 -22.59 8.70 11.08
C SER A 3 -22.96 9.01 12.53
N LEU A 4 -23.84 8.21 13.17
CA LEU A 4 -24.18 8.36 14.59
C LEU A 4 -22.96 8.18 15.52
N ARG A 5 -21.90 7.58 14.99
CA ARG A 5 -20.64 7.33 15.71
C ARG A 5 -19.94 8.62 16.12
N HIS A 6 -20.17 9.72 15.41
CA HIS A 6 -19.62 11.04 15.70
C HIS A 6 -20.17 11.69 16.99
N LEU A 7 -21.22 11.12 17.59
CA LEU A 7 -21.80 11.60 18.85
C LEU A 7 -21.08 11.04 20.09
N PHE A 8 -20.18 10.09 19.92
CA PHE A 8 -19.55 9.36 21.01
C PHE A 8 -18.03 9.46 20.92
N SER A 9 -17.38 9.75 22.04
CA SER A 9 -15.93 9.79 22.10
C SER A 9 -15.34 8.40 21.85
N THR A 10 -14.30 8.30 21.01
CA THR A 10 -13.62 7.04 20.72
C THR A 10 -12.17 7.11 21.21
N ILE A 11 -11.70 6.03 21.84
CA ILE A 11 -10.32 5.90 22.31
C ILE A 11 -9.62 4.87 21.43
N HIS A 12 -8.49 5.25 20.82
CA HIS A 12 -7.65 4.36 20.03
C HIS A 12 -6.47 3.88 20.87
N TYR A 13 -6.20 2.58 20.80
CA TYR A 13 -5.10 1.94 21.53
C TYR A 13 -4.02 1.45 20.56
N ASP A 14 -2.75 1.48 20.96
CA ASP A 14 -1.66 0.78 20.29
C ASP A 14 -1.67 -0.73 20.61
N ASP A 15 -0.74 -1.46 20.00
CA ASP A 15 -0.55 -2.90 20.24
C ASP A 15 -0.18 -3.23 21.70
N ASN A 16 0.23 -2.23 22.50
CA ASN A 16 0.53 -2.36 23.93
C ASN A 16 -0.61 -1.86 24.83
N ALA A 17 -1.82 -1.68 24.28
CA ALA A 17 -2.99 -1.14 24.98
C ALA A 17 -2.78 0.26 25.61
N ARG A 18 -1.85 1.05 25.07
CA ARG A 18 -1.68 2.47 25.43
C ARG A 18 -2.61 3.32 24.58
N ILE A 19 -3.19 4.34 25.19
CA ILE A 19 -4.00 5.32 24.46
C ILE A 19 -3.07 6.10 23.52
N VAL A 20 -3.27 5.93 22.22
CA VAL A 20 -2.56 6.70 21.19
C VAL A 20 -3.36 7.87 20.69
N ASP A 21 -4.69 7.80 20.76
CA ASP A 21 -5.55 8.89 20.31
C ASP A 21 -6.93 8.89 20.99
N ARG A 22 -7.56 10.07 21.09
CA ARG A 22 -8.89 10.27 21.69
C ARG A 22 -9.69 11.28 20.87
N ASP A 23 -10.73 10.80 20.20
CA ASP A 23 -11.72 11.63 19.50
C ASP A 23 -12.85 12.03 20.47
N ASN A 24 -13.19 13.32 20.55
CA ASN A 24 -14.27 13.83 21.41
C ASN A 24 -15.65 13.96 20.71
N GLY A 25 -15.77 13.57 19.44
CA GLY A 25 -17.00 13.71 18.64
C GLY A 25 -17.05 15.03 17.87
N LEU A 26 -17.93 15.13 16.84
CA LEU A 26 -17.93 16.29 15.93
C LEU A 26 -18.38 17.55 16.69
N SER A 27 -17.57 18.62 16.60
CA SER A 27 -17.88 19.92 17.19
C SER A 27 -18.23 20.92 16.09
N PHE A 28 -19.28 21.73 16.30
CA PHE A 28 -19.72 22.71 15.30
C PHE A 28 -18.78 23.92 15.17
N GLU A 29 -17.74 24.00 16.00
CA GLU A 29 -16.89 25.18 16.16
C GLU A 29 -15.44 24.94 15.72
N ASN A 30 -15.03 23.68 15.48
CA ASN A 30 -13.63 23.34 15.22
C ASN A 30 -13.46 22.42 13.99
N ASP A 31 -13.14 23.03 12.85
CA ASP A 31 -12.95 22.34 11.57
C ASP A 31 -11.80 21.32 11.60
N ASP A 32 -10.75 21.56 12.38
CA ASP A 32 -9.60 20.64 12.52
C ASP A 32 -9.96 19.37 13.31
N GLU A 33 -10.78 19.52 14.36
CA GLU A 33 -11.32 18.38 15.12
C GLU A 33 -12.27 17.55 14.24
N ASN A 34 -13.10 18.21 13.43
CA ASN A 34 -13.98 17.55 12.48
C ASN A 34 -13.20 16.77 11.40
N ALA A 35 -12.09 17.32 10.89
CA ALA A 35 -11.23 16.64 9.92
C ALA A 35 -10.59 15.37 10.51
N SER A 36 -10.16 15.42 11.77
CA SER A 36 -9.57 14.29 12.50
C SER A 36 -10.57 13.13 12.67
N ILE A 37 -11.81 13.45 13.02
CA ILE A 37 -12.89 12.46 13.17
C ILE A 37 -13.24 11.81 11.83
N LEU A 38 -13.31 12.60 10.76
CA LEU A 38 -13.56 12.07 9.42
C LEU A 38 -12.41 11.15 8.95
N LEU A 39 -11.17 11.51 9.27
CA LEU A 39 -10.00 10.67 9.00
C LEU A 39 -10.09 9.35 9.77
N SER A 40 -10.43 9.39 11.06
CA SER A 40 -10.64 8.19 11.89
C SER A 40 -11.72 7.27 11.31
N GLU A 41 -12.85 7.82 10.87
CA GLU A 41 -13.91 7.05 10.22
C GLU A 41 -13.45 6.43 8.90
N ALA A 42 -12.75 7.20 8.06
CA ALA A 42 -12.21 6.71 6.79
C ALA A 42 -11.20 5.58 7.02
N LEU A 43 -10.33 5.70 8.02
CA LEU A 43 -9.37 4.67 8.41
C LEU A 43 -10.06 3.42 8.94
N PHE A 44 -11.12 3.56 9.74
CA PHE A 44 -11.91 2.43 10.22
C PHE A 44 -12.55 1.66 9.06
N LEU A 45 -13.18 2.36 8.11
CA LEU A 45 -13.77 1.76 6.91
C LEU A 45 -12.70 1.08 6.05
N PHE A 46 -11.53 1.72 5.89
CA PHE A 46 -10.41 1.14 5.16
C PHE A 46 -9.91 -0.15 5.83
N LYS A 47 -9.70 -0.15 7.16
CA LYS A 47 -9.27 -1.32 7.95
C LYS A 47 -10.25 -2.50 7.81
N ASN A 48 -11.56 -2.25 7.87
CA ASN A 48 -12.57 -3.29 7.59
C ASN A 48 -12.51 -3.80 6.14
N GLY A 49 -12.28 -2.90 5.19
CA GLY A 49 -12.08 -3.25 3.79
C GLY A 49 -10.86 -4.17 3.60
N VAL A 50 -9.75 -3.89 4.30
CA VAL A 50 -8.54 -4.72 4.31
C VAL A 50 -8.84 -6.11 4.85
N LEU A 51 -9.56 -6.21 5.97
CA LEU A 51 -9.99 -7.49 6.55
C LEU A 51 -10.79 -8.36 5.57
N ILE A 52 -11.84 -7.79 4.99
CA ILE A 52 -12.74 -8.52 4.08
C ILE A 52 -11.98 -8.93 2.81
N LYS A 53 -11.34 -7.96 2.15
CA LYS A 53 -10.64 -8.21 0.88
C LYS A 53 -9.47 -9.17 1.06
N GLY A 54 -8.70 -9.00 2.13
CA GLY A 54 -7.59 -9.88 2.47
C GLY A 54 -8.02 -11.33 2.65
N THR A 55 -9.11 -11.55 3.41
CA THR A 55 -9.71 -12.88 3.57
C THR A 55 -10.16 -13.49 2.24
N CYS A 56 -10.80 -12.70 1.38
CA CYS A 56 -11.23 -13.17 0.05
C CYS A 56 -10.04 -13.50 -0.86
N ILE A 57 -8.99 -12.68 -0.85
CA ILE A 57 -7.76 -12.91 -1.61
C ILE A 57 -7.08 -14.20 -1.13
N ASP A 58 -6.98 -14.40 0.18
CA ASP A 58 -6.40 -15.59 0.78
C ASP A 58 -7.13 -16.86 0.34
N HIS A 59 -8.46 -16.84 0.43
CA HIS A 59 -9.29 -17.94 -0.02
C HIS A 59 -9.14 -18.23 -1.53
N GLY A 60 -9.13 -17.17 -2.36
CA GLY A 60 -8.94 -17.30 -3.80
C GLY A 60 -7.59 -17.90 -4.16
N ARG A 61 -6.51 -17.42 -3.52
CA ARG A 61 -5.16 -17.95 -3.68
C ARG A 61 -5.08 -19.43 -3.30
N ASN A 62 -5.58 -19.79 -2.11
CA ASN A 62 -5.60 -21.19 -1.66
C ASN A 62 -6.38 -22.08 -2.63
N THR A 63 -7.49 -21.59 -3.16
CA THR A 63 -8.27 -22.32 -4.17
C THR A 63 -7.47 -22.54 -5.45
N LEU A 64 -6.73 -21.54 -5.92
CA LEU A 64 -5.86 -21.67 -7.10
C LEU A 64 -4.71 -22.64 -6.85
N LEU A 65 -4.04 -22.53 -5.71
CA LEU A 65 -2.94 -23.41 -5.30
C LEU A 65 -3.36 -24.88 -5.23
N LEU A 66 -4.58 -25.17 -4.76
CA LEU A 66 -5.11 -26.54 -4.66
C LEU A 66 -5.59 -27.12 -5.99
N ARG A 67 -5.86 -26.27 -7.00
CA ARG A 67 -6.49 -26.70 -8.27
C ARG A 67 -5.56 -26.65 -9.47
N HIS A 68 -4.42 -26.00 -9.36
CA HIS A 68 -3.52 -25.75 -10.48
C HIS A 68 -2.07 -25.88 -10.05
N ASP A 69 -1.24 -26.42 -10.95
CA ASP A 69 0.21 -26.50 -10.78
C ASP A 69 0.87 -25.16 -11.16
N ILE A 70 0.67 -24.15 -10.31
CA ILE A 70 1.29 -22.83 -10.47
C ILE A 70 2.69 -22.87 -9.86
N THR A 71 3.64 -22.26 -10.55
CA THR A 71 5.05 -22.16 -10.19
C THR A 71 5.49 -20.71 -10.03
N GLU A 72 6.68 -20.51 -9.43
CA GLU A 72 7.29 -19.17 -9.32
C GLU A 72 7.42 -18.47 -10.69
N TYR A 73 7.68 -19.21 -11.76
CA TYR A 73 7.93 -18.65 -13.09
C TYR A 73 6.65 -18.20 -13.81
N ASP A 74 5.47 -18.64 -13.38
CA ASP A 74 4.21 -18.20 -13.98
C ASP A 74 3.94 -16.70 -13.76
N PHE A 75 4.57 -16.11 -12.73
CA PHE A 75 4.51 -14.67 -12.47
C PHE A 75 5.39 -13.83 -13.42
N GLU A 76 6.36 -14.42 -14.12
CA GLU A 76 7.35 -13.66 -14.92
C GLU A 76 6.70 -12.81 -16.01
N SER A 77 5.71 -13.36 -16.71
CA SER A 77 5.00 -12.67 -17.81
C SER A 77 4.18 -11.47 -17.34
N PHE A 78 3.69 -11.52 -16.10
CA PHE A 78 2.95 -10.43 -15.47
C PHE A 78 3.87 -9.27 -15.07
N LEU A 79 5.08 -9.60 -14.60
CA LEU A 79 6.07 -8.65 -14.11
C LEU A 79 6.87 -7.99 -15.23
N THR A 80 7.11 -8.72 -16.32
CA THR A 80 7.87 -8.23 -17.47
C THR A 80 7.06 -7.21 -18.28
N ASN A 81 7.74 -6.20 -18.85
CA ASN A 81 7.11 -5.10 -19.60
C ASN A 81 6.00 -4.39 -18.80
N ASN A 82 6.21 -4.24 -17.49
CA ASN A 82 5.29 -3.53 -16.62
C ASN A 82 5.93 -2.18 -16.24
N PRO A 83 5.32 -1.03 -16.59
CA PRO A 83 5.90 0.30 -16.32
C PRO A 83 5.95 0.63 -14.82
N PHE A 84 5.22 -0.09 -13.98
CA PHE A 84 5.30 0.04 -12.53
C PHE A 84 6.48 -0.73 -11.93
N ILE A 85 6.96 -1.78 -12.61
CA ILE A 85 7.97 -2.69 -12.08
C ILE A 85 9.31 -2.47 -12.78
N PRO A 86 10.35 -2.03 -12.06
CA PRO A 86 11.69 -1.92 -12.61
C PRO A 86 12.24 -3.28 -13.05
N THR A 87 12.89 -3.30 -14.21
CA THR A 87 13.44 -4.54 -14.79
C THR A 87 14.46 -5.22 -13.87
N ASN A 88 15.28 -4.45 -13.16
CA ASN A 88 16.25 -4.97 -12.19
C ASN A 88 15.63 -5.47 -10.87
N ARG A 89 14.32 -5.34 -10.67
CA ARG A 89 13.59 -5.84 -9.49
C ARG A 89 12.66 -7.02 -9.79
N ILE A 90 12.52 -7.44 -11.05
CA ILE A 90 11.63 -8.54 -11.44
C ILE A 90 11.92 -9.80 -10.61
N SER A 91 13.19 -10.21 -10.48
CA SER A 91 13.51 -11.45 -9.75
C SER A 91 13.14 -11.42 -8.26
N ILE A 92 13.31 -10.27 -7.57
CA ILE A 92 12.98 -10.19 -6.14
C ILE A 92 11.46 -10.13 -5.93
N ILE A 93 10.76 -9.38 -6.80
CA ILE A 93 9.30 -9.29 -6.76
C ILE A 93 8.67 -10.64 -7.10
N ARG A 94 9.20 -11.36 -8.10
CA ARG A 94 8.72 -12.70 -8.48
C ARG A 94 8.80 -13.67 -7.30
N LYS A 95 9.93 -13.73 -6.60
CA LYS A 95 10.09 -14.53 -5.40
C LYS A 95 9.10 -14.11 -4.30
N ALA A 96 8.95 -12.81 -4.08
CA ALA A 96 8.03 -12.28 -3.08
C ALA A 96 6.57 -12.65 -3.40
N LEU A 97 6.16 -12.56 -4.66
CA LEU A 97 4.83 -12.95 -5.12
C LEU A 97 4.60 -14.46 -4.98
N TRP A 98 5.60 -15.27 -5.35
CA TRP A 98 5.54 -16.71 -5.18
C TRP A 98 5.42 -17.14 -3.72
N TYR A 99 6.24 -16.59 -2.83
CA TYR A 99 6.12 -16.87 -1.39
C TYR A 99 4.74 -16.50 -0.85
N GLY A 100 4.19 -15.35 -1.26
CA GLY A 100 2.82 -14.99 -0.92
C GLY A 100 1.81 -15.97 -1.50
N PHE A 101 2.04 -16.48 -2.72
CA PHE A 101 1.18 -17.45 -3.39
C PHE A 101 1.13 -18.82 -2.66
N ILE A 102 2.23 -19.25 -2.04
CA ILE A 102 2.29 -20.49 -1.26
C ILE A 102 2.08 -20.28 0.25
N GLY A 103 1.64 -19.09 0.68
CA GLY A 103 1.33 -18.79 2.08
C GLY A 103 2.54 -18.54 2.98
N LYS A 104 3.75 -18.40 2.41
CA LYS A 104 4.96 -17.99 3.12
C LYS A 104 4.98 -16.48 3.34
N TRP A 105 4.13 -16.03 4.25
CA TRP A 105 3.81 -14.62 4.38
C TRP A 105 4.94 -13.76 4.93
N GLU A 106 5.69 -14.28 5.89
CA GLU A 106 6.83 -13.57 6.46
C GLU A 106 7.86 -13.25 5.38
N GLU A 107 8.31 -14.27 4.64
CA GLU A 107 9.27 -14.10 3.56
C GLU A 107 8.71 -13.24 2.43
N SER A 108 7.41 -13.38 2.12
CA SER A 108 6.75 -12.53 1.13
C SER A 108 6.77 -11.06 1.54
N MET A 109 6.36 -10.73 2.76
CA MET A 109 6.25 -9.34 3.22
C MET A 109 7.61 -8.67 3.33
N HIS A 110 8.61 -9.37 3.89
CA HIS A 110 9.98 -8.85 4.00
C HIS A 110 10.62 -8.57 2.63
N LEU A 111 10.26 -9.33 1.59
CA LEU A 111 10.73 -9.05 0.24
C LEU A 111 9.88 -7.99 -0.47
N LEU A 112 8.55 -8.07 -0.41
CA LEU A 112 7.61 -7.30 -1.22
C LEU A 112 7.44 -5.86 -0.73
N VAL A 113 7.33 -5.66 0.59
CA VAL A 113 7.00 -4.35 1.17
C VAL A 113 8.01 -3.26 0.83
N PRO A 114 9.34 -3.52 0.89
CA PRO A 114 10.34 -2.56 0.43
C PRO A 114 10.23 -2.23 -1.07
N GLN A 115 9.67 -3.11 -1.90
CA GLN A 115 9.58 -2.89 -3.34
C GLN A 115 8.50 -1.88 -3.72
N PHE A 116 7.48 -1.64 -2.87
CA PHE A 116 6.46 -0.62 -3.16
C PHE A 116 7.11 0.74 -3.38
N GLU A 117 8.01 1.15 -2.50
CA GLU A 117 8.71 2.43 -2.62
C GLU A 117 9.46 2.54 -3.96
N ASN A 118 10.26 1.52 -4.28
CA ASN A 118 11.07 1.51 -5.48
C ASN A 118 10.21 1.48 -6.76
N CYS A 119 9.07 0.77 -6.74
CA CYS A 119 8.13 0.72 -7.86
C CYS A 119 7.38 2.04 -8.05
N PHE A 120 6.93 2.68 -6.96
CA PHE A 120 6.30 4.01 -7.05
C PHE A 120 7.28 5.06 -7.57
N ARG A 121 8.53 5.05 -7.11
CA ARG A 121 9.59 5.92 -7.61
C ARG A 121 9.79 5.75 -9.12
N HIS A 122 10.00 4.51 -9.55
CA HIS A 122 10.20 4.18 -10.95
C HIS A 122 9.02 4.57 -11.84
N PHE A 123 7.79 4.34 -11.38
CA PHE A 123 6.62 4.70 -12.16
C PHE A 123 6.49 6.22 -12.32
N LEU A 124 6.77 6.98 -11.25
CA LEU A 124 6.78 8.44 -11.29
C LEU A 124 7.85 8.97 -12.27
N GLU A 125 9.05 8.40 -12.27
CA GLU A 125 10.08 8.70 -13.27
C GLU A 125 9.59 8.42 -14.69
N ASN A 126 8.96 7.28 -14.91
CA ASN A 126 8.42 6.89 -16.22
C ASN A 126 7.33 7.84 -16.74
N VAL A 127 6.64 8.57 -15.86
CA VAL A 127 5.65 9.60 -16.24
C VAL A 127 6.20 11.03 -16.15
N GLY A 128 7.53 11.19 -16.00
CA GLY A 128 8.23 12.46 -16.09
C GLY A 128 8.30 13.28 -14.79
N VAL A 129 8.02 12.66 -13.64
CA VAL A 129 8.11 13.33 -12.33
C VAL A 129 9.54 13.25 -11.81
N ILE A 130 10.08 14.39 -11.35
CA ILE A 130 11.39 14.45 -10.71
C ILE A 130 11.27 13.82 -9.32
N VAL A 131 11.99 12.72 -9.09
CA VAL A 131 11.97 11.97 -7.82
C VAL A 131 13.30 12.04 -7.04
N THR A 132 14.26 12.81 -7.52
CA THR A 132 15.54 13.07 -6.85
C THR A 132 15.49 14.40 -6.11
N LEU A 133 16.12 14.45 -4.94
CA LEU A 133 16.49 15.69 -4.26
C LEU A 133 17.95 15.99 -4.57
N ILE A 134 18.27 17.24 -4.89
CA ILE A 134 19.66 17.72 -4.97
C ILE A 134 19.94 18.38 -3.63
N ASP A 135 20.89 17.84 -2.87
CA ASP A 135 21.33 18.42 -1.61
C ASP A 135 22.28 19.61 -1.85
N GLU A 136 22.57 20.39 -0.82
CA GLU A 136 23.50 21.54 -0.82
C GLU A 136 24.90 21.17 -1.36
N ASP A 137 25.29 19.89 -1.21
CA ASP A 137 26.54 19.32 -1.72
C ASP A 137 26.46 18.78 -3.18
N ILE A 138 25.39 19.08 -3.93
CA ILE A 138 25.14 18.58 -5.31
C ILE A 138 25.00 17.04 -5.37
N VAL A 139 24.78 16.39 -4.22
CA VAL A 139 24.52 14.96 -4.15
C VAL A 139 23.05 14.70 -4.45
N GLN A 140 22.77 13.85 -5.45
CA GLN A 140 21.41 13.40 -5.75
C GLN A 140 21.03 12.28 -4.80
N GLN A 141 20.00 12.51 -3.98
CA GLN A 141 19.39 11.48 -3.15
C GLN A 141 18.01 11.10 -3.70
N GLU A 142 17.72 9.80 -3.71
CA GLU A 142 16.38 9.31 -4.05
C GLU A 142 15.38 9.67 -2.94
N ARG A 143 14.21 10.19 -3.33
CA ARG A 143 13.11 10.45 -2.39
C ARG A 143 12.60 9.15 -1.75
N THR A 144 12.42 9.14 -0.44
CA THR A 144 11.75 8.05 0.31
C THR A 144 10.26 7.98 -0.04
N LEU A 145 9.60 6.84 0.20
CA LEU A 145 8.16 6.70 -0.05
C LEU A 145 7.37 7.77 0.69
N SER A 146 7.69 8.02 1.96
CA SER A 146 7.01 9.06 2.75
C SER A 146 7.11 10.42 2.05
N SER A 147 8.29 10.82 1.57
CA SER A 147 8.44 12.08 0.83
C SER A 147 7.71 12.09 -0.52
N LEU A 148 7.68 10.96 -1.25
CA LEU A 148 6.96 10.83 -2.53
C LEU A 148 5.46 11.02 -2.35
N LEU A 149 4.87 10.52 -1.25
CA LEU A 149 3.43 10.61 -0.97
C LEU A 149 2.96 12.03 -0.65
N HIS A 150 3.86 12.98 -0.39
CA HIS A 150 3.51 14.39 -0.21
C HIS A 150 3.65 15.23 -1.48
N LEU A 151 4.11 14.64 -2.59
CA LEU A 151 4.23 15.34 -3.86
C LEU A 151 2.83 15.56 -4.48
N PRO A 152 2.51 16.79 -4.93
CA PRO A 152 1.29 17.04 -5.70
C PRO A 152 1.19 16.15 -6.94
N GLU A 153 2.32 15.85 -7.58
CA GLU A 153 2.41 14.96 -8.74
C GLU A 153 1.95 13.54 -8.42
N PHE A 154 2.25 13.04 -7.22
CA PHE A 154 1.77 11.73 -6.78
C PHE A 154 0.24 11.71 -6.76
N LYS A 155 -0.38 12.71 -6.13
CA LYS A 155 -1.84 12.87 -6.10
C LYS A 155 -2.41 13.00 -7.52
N ASN A 156 -1.76 13.74 -8.41
CA ASN A 156 -2.20 13.93 -9.79
C ASN A 156 -2.15 12.62 -10.61
N VAL A 157 -1.16 11.77 -10.35
CA VAL A 157 -0.97 10.51 -11.07
C VAL A 157 -1.88 9.40 -10.55
N PHE A 158 -2.00 9.25 -9.23
CA PHE A 158 -2.70 8.12 -8.61
C PHE A 158 -4.11 8.46 -8.11
N GLY A 159 -4.41 9.74 -7.92
CA GLY A 159 -5.65 10.24 -7.35
C GLY A 159 -5.70 10.20 -5.82
N GLU A 160 -6.60 11.00 -5.25
CA GLU A 160 -6.71 11.19 -3.80
C GLU A 160 -7.00 9.89 -3.04
N ALA A 161 -7.93 9.09 -3.56
CA ALA A 161 -8.35 7.86 -2.91
C ALA A 161 -7.20 6.83 -2.82
N HIS A 162 -6.38 6.70 -3.86
CA HIS A 162 -5.21 5.82 -3.82
C HIS A 162 -4.12 6.39 -2.91
N LEU A 163 -3.87 7.69 -2.98
CA LEU A 163 -2.90 8.33 -2.08
C LEU A 163 -3.26 8.06 -0.62
N PHE A 164 -4.54 8.25 -0.24
CA PHE A 164 -5.04 7.92 1.09
C PHE A 164 -4.79 6.45 1.46
N GLN A 165 -5.12 5.50 0.57
CA GLN A 165 -4.93 4.07 0.85
C GLN A 165 -3.46 3.68 1.02
N ILE A 166 -2.57 4.19 0.17
CA ILE A 166 -1.13 3.90 0.23
C ILE A 166 -0.55 4.48 1.53
N LYS A 167 -0.91 5.71 1.87
CA LYS A 167 -0.57 6.36 3.13
C LYS A 167 -1.03 5.53 4.33
N ALA A 168 -2.33 5.23 4.40
CA ALA A 168 -2.92 4.45 5.48
C ALA A 168 -2.32 3.04 5.58
N LEU A 169 -1.94 2.41 4.46
CA LEU A 169 -1.38 1.06 4.47
C LEU A 169 0.11 1.05 4.88
N LEU A 170 0.92 1.94 4.30
CA LEU A 170 2.38 1.83 4.32
C LEU A 170 3.09 2.86 5.20
N SER A 171 2.55 4.07 5.40
CA SER A 171 3.35 5.19 5.93
C SER A 171 2.77 5.96 7.12
N GLU A 172 1.44 6.08 7.26
CA GLU A 172 0.83 6.92 8.29
C GLU A 172 0.63 6.13 9.60
N ASN A 173 0.90 6.77 10.74
CA ASN A 173 0.87 6.14 12.07
C ASN A 173 -0.55 5.75 12.49
N GLU A 174 -1.54 6.59 12.17
CA GLU A 174 -2.96 6.37 12.44
C GLU A 174 -3.51 5.19 11.60
N GLY A 175 -2.82 4.87 10.51
CA GLY A 175 -3.07 3.74 9.63
C GLY A 175 -2.56 2.40 10.16
N PHE A 176 -2.04 1.57 9.27
CA PHE A 176 -1.32 0.34 9.59
C PHE A 176 0.19 0.57 9.71
N ASN A 177 0.70 1.63 9.06
CA ASN A 177 2.11 1.99 9.04
C ASN A 177 3.05 0.82 8.69
N PHE A 178 2.60 -0.08 7.82
CA PHE A 178 3.16 -1.44 7.77
C PHE A 178 4.61 -1.47 7.29
N ARG A 179 4.97 -0.64 6.30
CA ARG A 179 6.36 -0.55 5.81
C ARG A 179 7.30 -0.17 6.93
N ASN A 180 6.95 0.83 7.73
CA ASN A 180 7.80 1.32 8.80
C ASN A 180 7.89 0.30 9.93
N ARG A 181 6.75 -0.25 10.39
CA ARG A 181 6.74 -1.30 11.43
C ARG A 181 7.57 -2.51 11.03
N LEU A 182 7.41 -3.01 9.79
CA LEU A 182 8.17 -4.14 9.28
C LEU A 182 9.67 -3.82 9.22
N SER A 183 10.05 -2.66 8.69
CA SER A 183 11.46 -2.27 8.53
C SER A 183 12.17 -2.00 9.86
N HIS A 184 11.42 -1.60 10.89
CA HIS A 184 11.94 -1.37 12.24
C HIS A 184 11.85 -2.61 13.14
N GLY A 185 11.38 -3.76 12.63
CA GLY A 185 11.27 -4.98 13.43
C GLY A 185 10.19 -4.92 14.51
N LEU A 186 9.14 -4.13 14.29
CA LEU A 186 8.00 -3.97 15.20
C LEU A 186 6.83 -4.93 14.89
N ILE A 187 7.01 -5.83 13.93
CA ILE A 187 6.05 -6.90 13.62
C ILE A 187 6.52 -8.15 14.35
N GLY A 188 5.72 -8.63 15.31
CA GLY A 188 5.98 -9.85 16.04
C GLY A 188 5.62 -11.11 15.24
N ASP A 189 6.14 -12.26 15.67
CA ASP A 189 5.93 -13.55 15.02
C ASP A 189 4.45 -13.94 14.93
N ASP A 190 3.64 -13.54 15.93
CA ASP A 190 2.21 -13.81 16.03
C ASP A 190 1.36 -12.97 15.06
N PHE A 191 1.93 -11.95 14.42
CA PHE A 191 1.21 -11.08 13.49
C PHE A 191 0.61 -11.86 12.32
N TYR A 192 1.36 -12.80 11.75
CA TYR A 192 0.93 -13.54 10.57
C TYR A 192 -0.23 -14.51 10.85
N ASP A 193 -0.37 -14.94 12.10
CA ASP A 193 -1.50 -15.77 12.55
C ASP A 193 -2.69 -14.89 12.98
N SER A 194 -2.45 -13.92 13.86
CA SER A 194 -3.49 -13.05 14.43
C SER A 194 -4.12 -12.11 13.39
N CYS A 195 -3.34 -11.70 12.39
CA CYS A 195 -3.74 -10.82 11.29
C CYS A 195 -3.58 -11.51 9.93
N SER A 196 -3.95 -12.80 9.85
CA SER A 196 -3.80 -13.64 8.64
C SER A 196 -4.43 -13.07 7.36
N TYR A 197 -5.37 -12.15 7.45
CA TYR A 197 -5.96 -11.43 6.31
C TYR A 197 -5.05 -10.34 5.73
N PHE A 198 -4.13 -9.79 6.52
CA PHE A 198 -3.43 -8.56 6.20
C PHE A 198 -2.38 -8.75 5.12
N SER A 199 -1.49 -9.73 5.28
CA SER A 199 -0.48 -10.09 4.27
C SER A 199 -1.09 -10.44 2.90
N PRO A 200 -2.17 -11.24 2.79
CA PRO A 200 -2.85 -11.45 1.51
C PRO A 200 -3.44 -10.16 0.93
N PHE A 201 -3.96 -9.26 1.75
CA PHE A 201 -4.40 -7.95 1.25
C PHE A 201 -3.24 -7.17 0.64
N VAL A 202 -2.12 -7.01 1.34
CA VAL A 202 -0.93 -6.26 0.85
C VAL A 202 -0.39 -6.90 -0.44
N TRP A 203 -0.30 -8.23 -0.47
CA TRP A 203 0.12 -8.99 -1.66
C TRP A 203 -0.82 -8.75 -2.85
N GLY A 204 -2.13 -8.89 -2.65
CA GLY A 204 -3.11 -8.65 -3.72
C GLY A 204 -3.17 -7.18 -4.14
N TYR A 205 -2.94 -6.25 -3.20
CA TYR A 205 -2.86 -4.81 -3.47
C TYR A 205 -1.70 -4.48 -4.40
N PHE A 206 -0.52 -5.09 -4.19
CA PHE A 206 0.62 -4.95 -5.10
C PHE A 206 0.29 -5.43 -6.52
N ILE A 207 -0.32 -6.62 -6.64
CA ILE A 207 -0.72 -7.20 -7.93
C ILE A 207 -1.74 -6.29 -8.63
N TYR A 208 -2.76 -5.84 -7.91
CA TYR A 208 -3.78 -4.94 -8.44
C TYR A 208 -3.16 -3.64 -8.99
N HIS A 209 -2.25 -3.02 -8.24
CA HIS A 209 -1.58 -1.79 -8.70
C HIS A 209 -0.71 -2.03 -9.92
N SER A 210 0.09 -3.10 -9.89
CA SER A 210 0.93 -3.50 -11.02
C SER A 210 0.09 -3.72 -12.29
N TYR A 211 -1.12 -4.28 -12.16
CA TYR A 211 -2.04 -4.45 -13.28
C TYR A 211 -2.66 -3.13 -13.76
N ILE A 212 -3.30 -2.37 -12.86
CA ILE A 212 -4.04 -1.15 -13.22
C ILE A 212 -3.13 -0.07 -13.79
N LEU A 213 -1.93 0.09 -13.24
CA LEU A 213 -0.97 1.09 -13.71
C LEU A 213 -0.42 0.72 -15.08
N ARG A 214 -0.15 -0.56 -15.33
CA ARG A 214 0.22 -1.07 -16.66
C ARG A 214 -0.86 -0.76 -17.69
N GLU A 215 -2.11 -1.11 -17.39
CA GLU A 215 -3.25 -0.86 -18.28
C GLU A 215 -3.44 0.63 -18.58
N THR A 216 -3.40 1.46 -17.55
CA THR A 216 -3.60 2.91 -17.67
C THR A 216 -2.48 3.56 -18.49
N PHE A 217 -1.24 3.13 -18.26
CA PHE A 217 -0.07 3.64 -18.97
C PHE A 217 -0.12 3.30 -20.46
N TYR A 218 -0.41 2.05 -20.82
CA TYR A 218 -0.49 1.66 -22.24
C TYR A 218 -1.68 2.29 -22.96
N LYS A 219 -2.83 2.49 -22.29
CA LYS A 219 -3.95 3.23 -22.85
C LYS A 219 -3.56 4.67 -23.21
N LYS A 220 -2.87 5.37 -22.30
CA LYS A 220 -2.38 6.74 -22.55
C LYS A 220 -1.34 6.77 -23.69
N LEU A 221 -0.40 5.84 -23.70
CA LEU A 221 0.60 5.75 -24.76
C LEU A 221 -0.01 5.56 -26.15
N ASN A 222 -1.04 4.71 -26.27
CA ASN A 222 -1.69 4.47 -27.55
C ASN A 222 -2.47 5.69 -28.05
N GLN A 223 -3.12 6.44 -27.15
CA GLN A 223 -3.79 7.71 -27.50
C GLN A 223 -2.81 8.75 -28.05
N VAL A 224 -1.61 8.85 -27.48
CA VAL A 224 -0.57 9.77 -27.97
C VAL A 224 -0.04 9.35 -29.34
N LYS A 225 0.03 8.04 -29.65
CA LYS A 225 0.48 7.56 -30.98
C LYS A 225 -0.55 7.78 -32.08
N GLU A 226 -1.82 7.95 -31.72
CA GLU A 226 -2.92 8.21 -32.65
C GLU A 226 -3.15 9.71 -32.91
N THR A 227 -2.47 10.59 -32.17
CA THR A 227 -2.54 12.06 -32.29
C THR A 227 -1.34 12.60 -33.07
#